data_AF-A0A3L6MTL8-F1
#
_entry.id   AF-A0A3L6MTL8-F1
#
_cell.length_a   1.000
_cell.length_b   1.000
_cell.length_c   1.000
_cell.angle_alpha   90.00
_cell.angle_beta   90.00
_cell.angle_gamma   90.00
#
_symmetry.space_group_name_H-M   'P 1'
#
loop_
_entity.id
_entity.type
_entity.pdbx_description
1 polymer ?
#
loop_
_entity_poly.entity_id
_entity_poly.type
_entity_poly.pdbx_seq_one_letter_code
_entity_poly.pdbx_strand_id
1 'polypeptide(L)'
;MDTNVSVKLVLGLPELKNCHSGGNIAAQILEILESYEVLDRVGYITLDNAGNMDTEMEEIADALGFDPKKRRVRCFGQVLNLVVKALLFGYKAEAFEAEIDGESSSGAAKHEIWRKKGLIGKLHNLVHWIHRSDKLTYRLRALQEEFFQHSDNPKIRARKPVDVVRDNQTRWLSTLYMMRRGLLLRPFLEDLVEKVTLEFDKECRNGARRREGMPLCLREESLLGEKD
;
A
#
# COMPACT_ATOMS: atom_id res chain seq x y z
N MET A 1 3.36 -43.11 19.32
CA MET A 1 3.94 -42.19 18.33
C MET A 1 3.14 -40.91 18.44
N ASP A 2 3.69 -39.90 19.14
CA ASP A 2 3.04 -38.61 19.33
C ASP A 2 3.13 -37.79 18.05
N THR A 3 2.05 -37.72 17.29
CA THR A 3 1.93 -36.83 16.14
C THR A 3 1.03 -35.65 16.48
N ASN A 4 1.40 -34.87 17.50
CA ASN A 4 0.87 -33.52 17.71
C ASN A 4 1.51 -32.54 16.71
N VAL A 5 1.36 -32.84 15.42
CA VAL A 5 1.82 -31.97 14.34
C VAL A 5 0.62 -31.20 13.83
N SER A 6 0.65 -29.87 13.97
CA SER A 6 -0.35 -28.99 13.36
C SER A 6 -0.19 -29.03 11.83
N VAL A 7 -1.29 -29.33 11.14
CA VAL A 7 -1.35 -29.33 9.67
C VAL A 7 -2.18 -28.14 9.21
N LYS A 8 -1.77 -27.52 8.10
CA LYS A 8 -2.52 -26.46 7.42
C LYS A 8 -3.14 -27.03 6.16
N LEU A 9 -4.46 -26.92 6.05
CA LEU A 9 -5.21 -27.37 4.89
C LEU A 9 -6.16 -26.24 4.43
N VAL A 10 -6.21 -26.00 3.13
CA VAL A 10 -7.19 -25.08 2.52
C VAL A 10 -8.43 -25.91 2.20
N LEU A 11 -9.56 -25.56 2.82
CA LEU A 11 -10.85 -26.25 2.59
C LEU A 11 -11.63 -25.64 1.42
N GLY A 12 -11.46 -24.34 1.14
CA GLY A 12 -12.14 -23.70 0.03
C GLY A 12 -11.66 -22.27 -0.23
N LEU A 13 -11.96 -21.78 -1.43
CA LEU A 13 -11.77 -20.39 -1.85
C LEU A 13 -12.94 -19.98 -2.74
N PRO A 14 -14.16 -19.86 -2.17
CA PRO A 14 -15.37 -19.61 -2.94
C PRO A 14 -15.35 -18.19 -3.52
N GLU A 15 -15.90 -18.03 -4.72
CA GLU A 15 -16.18 -16.72 -5.30
C GLU A 15 -17.53 -16.22 -4.77
N LEU A 16 -17.52 -15.07 -4.08
CA LEU A 16 -18.75 -14.39 -3.64
C LEU A 16 -19.31 -13.56 -4.80
N LYS A 17 -20.43 -14.01 -5.38
CA LYS A 17 -21.09 -13.35 -6.53
C LYS A 17 -22.05 -12.22 -6.13
N ASN A 18 -22.31 -12.11 -4.83
CA ASN A 18 -23.26 -11.22 -4.19
C ASN A 18 -22.48 -10.28 -3.23
N CYS A 19 -23.18 -9.32 -2.62
CA CYS A 19 -22.55 -8.36 -1.71
C CYS A 19 -21.70 -9.05 -0.64
N HIS A 20 -20.53 -8.50 -0.33
CA HIS A 20 -19.60 -9.02 0.68
C HIS A 20 -20.07 -8.68 2.13
N SER A 21 -21.32 -9.02 2.45
CA SER A 21 -21.88 -8.91 3.80
C SER A 21 -21.43 -10.07 4.68
N GLY A 22 -21.40 -9.87 6.00
CA GLY A 22 -21.02 -10.92 6.94
C GLY A 22 -21.86 -12.18 6.81
N GLY A 23 -23.18 -12.05 6.64
CA GLY A 23 -24.08 -13.21 6.44
C GLY A 23 -23.81 -14.01 5.17
N ASN A 24 -23.48 -13.35 4.04
CA ASN A 24 -23.15 -14.06 2.81
C ASN A 24 -21.83 -14.83 2.94
N ILE A 25 -20.84 -14.25 3.64
CA ILE A 25 -19.56 -14.89 3.91
C ILE A 25 -19.76 -16.09 4.85
N ALA A 26 -20.54 -15.91 5.92
CA ALA A 26 -20.87 -16.96 6.88
C ALA A 26 -21.57 -18.15 6.19
N ALA A 27 -22.56 -17.89 5.33
CA ALA A 27 -23.26 -18.93 4.59
C ALA A 27 -22.30 -19.80 3.73
N GLN A 28 -21.36 -19.17 3.03
CA GLN A 28 -20.36 -19.89 2.25
C GLN A 28 -19.39 -20.70 3.11
N ILE A 29 -18.98 -20.17 4.26
CA ILE A 29 -18.12 -20.90 5.20
C ILE A 29 -18.86 -22.12 5.77
N LEU A 30 -20.12 -21.96 6.16
CA LEU A 30 -20.95 -23.04 6.68
C LEU A 30 -21.17 -24.14 5.62
N GLU A 31 -21.44 -23.78 4.36
CA GLU A 31 -21.57 -24.73 3.25
C GLU A 31 -20.28 -25.54 3.05
N ILE A 32 -19.11 -24.90 3.12
CA ILE A 32 -17.82 -25.59 3.06
C ILE A 32 -17.68 -26.55 4.25
N LEU A 33 -17.89 -26.08 5.48
CA LEU A 33 -17.75 -26.91 6.68
C LEU A 33 -18.71 -28.10 6.69
N GLU A 34 -19.93 -27.92 6.17
CA GLU A 34 -20.93 -28.98 5.99
C GLU A 34 -20.47 -30.00 4.96
N SER A 35 -19.97 -29.55 3.79
CA SER A 35 -19.48 -30.44 2.73
C SER A 35 -18.32 -31.36 3.16
N TYR A 36 -17.56 -30.93 4.16
CA TYR A 36 -16.47 -31.70 4.76
C TYR A 36 -16.86 -32.43 6.06
N GLU A 37 -18.12 -32.31 6.50
CA GLU A 37 -18.65 -32.93 7.73
C GLU A 37 -17.84 -32.55 8.99
N VAL A 38 -17.46 -31.28 9.12
CA VAL A 38 -16.62 -30.76 10.23
C VAL A 38 -17.25 -29.63 11.04
N LEU A 39 -18.55 -29.37 10.87
CA LEU A 39 -19.27 -28.32 11.62
C LEU A 39 -19.10 -28.46 13.14
N ASP A 40 -19.14 -29.69 13.66
CA ASP A 40 -18.98 -30.02 15.07
C ASP A 40 -17.52 -29.97 15.57
N ARG A 41 -16.55 -29.80 14.66
CA ARG A 41 -15.10 -29.80 14.97
C ARG A 41 -14.47 -28.41 14.96
N VAL A 42 -15.27 -27.36 14.79
CA VAL A 42 -14.78 -25.97 14.77
C VAL A 42 -14.43 -25.50 16.19
N GLY A 43 -13.13 -25.33 16.44
CA GLY A 43 -12.62 -24.84 17.73
C GLY A 43 -12.61 -23.32 17.84
N TYR A 44 -11.85 -22.64 16.97
CA TYR A 44 -11.68 -21.19 16.98
C TYR A 44 -11.71 -20.65 15.55
N ILE A 45 -12.20 -19.43 15.39
CA ILE A 45 -12.27 -18.75 14.09
C ILE A 45 -11.40 -17.49 14.16
N THR A 46 -10.48 -17.36 13.21
CA THR A 46 -9.66 -16.15 13.05
C THR A 46 -10.15 -15.35 11.86
N LEU A 47 -10.68 -14.15 12.10
CA LEU A 47 -11.13 -13.23 11.07
C LEU A 47 -10.32 -11.94 11.12
N ASP A 48 -10.36 -11.16 10.04
CA ASP A 48 -9.85 -9.79 10.10
C ASP A 48 -10.73 -8.91 11.00
N ASN A 49 -10.32 -7.66 11.20
CA ASN A 49 -10.97 -6.73 12.13
C ASN A 49 -11.96 -5.79 11.44
N ALA A 50 -12.39 -6.07 10.21
CA ALA A 50 -13.43 -5.29 9.55
C ALA A 50 -14.79 -5.50 10.22
N GLY A 51 -15.65 -4.48 10.16
CA GLY A 51 -16.94 -4.50 10.85
C GLY A 51 -17.89 -5.60 10.34
N ASN A 52 -17.85 -5.94 9.05
CA ASN A 52 -18.65 -7.03 8.49
C ASN A 52 -18.22 -8.42 9.01
N MET A 53 -16.98 -8.58 9.50
CA MET A 53 -16.53 -9.81 10.16
C MET A 53 -17.13 -9.99 11.56
N ASP A 54 -17.65 -8.91 12.18
CA ASP A 54 -18.39 -9.03 13.43
C ASP A 54 -19.71 -9.76 13.17
N THR A 55 -20.46 -9.34 12.14
CA THR A 55 -21.70 -10.01 11.70
C THR A 55 -21.45 -11.43 11.22
N GLU A 56 -20.42 -11.66 10.43
CA GLU A 56 -20.05 -13.03 9.99
C GLU A 56 -19.82 -13.97 11.18
N MET A 57 -19.09 -13.50 12.19
CA MET A 57 -18.82 -14.30 13.38
C MET A 57 -20.10 -14.64 14.14
N GLU A 58 -21.03 -13.70 14.26
CA GLU A 58 -22.31 -13.93 14.93
C GLU A 58 -23.14 -14.99 14.20
N GLU A 59 -23.26 -14.89 12.88
CA GLU A 59 -24.01 -15.84 12.04
C GLU A 59 -23.44 -17.26 12.14
N ILE A 60 -22.11 -17.41 12.09
CA ILE A 60 -21.46 -18.72 12.25
C ILE A 60 -21.66 -19.25 13.67
N ALA A 61 -21.57 -18.39 14.68
CA ALA A 61 -21.72 -18.77 16.08
C ALA A 61 -23.13 -19.25 16.40
N ASP A 62 -24.15 -18.59 15.84
CA ASP A 62 -25.55 -18.97 15.96
C ASP A 62 -25.80 -20.34 15.30
N ALA A 63 -25.28 -20.55 14.08
CA ALA A 63 -25.39 -21.82 13.38
C ALA A 63 -24.69 -22.99 14.10
N LEU A 64 -23.56 -22.71 14.76
CA LEU A 64 -22.74 -23.73 15.46
C LEU A 64 -23.01 -23.81 16.97
N GLY A 65 -23.92 -22.99 17.50
CA GLY A 65 -24.34 -23.00 18.90
C GLY A 65 -23.23 -22.67 19.91
N PHE A 66 -22.32 -21.74 19.57
CA PHE A 66 -21.25 -21.32 20.48
C PHE A 66 -21.26 -19.82 20.79
N ASP A 67 -20.53 -19.41 21.83
CA ASP A 67 -20.34 -17.99 22.16
C ASP A 67 -19.28 -17.34 21.23
N PRO A 68 -19.66 -16.37 20.37
CA PRO A 68 -18.72 -15.75 19.43
C PRO A 68 -17.57 -15.03 20.14
N LYS A 69 -17.79 -14.47 21.34
CA LYS A 69 -16.75 -13.73 22.08
C LYS A 69 -15.67 -14.65 22.64
N LYS A 70 -16.00 -15.91 22.90
CA LYS A 70 -15.05 -16.90 23.44
C LYS A 70 -14.26 -17.64 22.36
N ARG A 71 -14.82 -17.76 21.15
CA ARG A 71 -14.23 -18.54 20.05
C ARG A 71 -13.66 -17.70 18.89
N ARG A 72 -13.88 -16.38 18.90
CA ARG A 72 -13.27 -15.48 17.93
C ARG A 72 -11.85 -15.09 18.34
N VAL A 73 -10.92 -15.25 17.40
CA VAL A 73 -9.56 -14.73 17.47
C VAL A 73 -9.43 -13.58 16.46
N ARG A 74 -8.89 -12.44 16.90
CA ARG A 74 -8.63 -11.29 16.03
C ARG A 74 -7.34 -11.52 15.25
N CYS A 75 -7.32 -11.20 13.95
CA CYS A 75 -6.12 -11.34 13.14
C CYS A 75 -4.98 -10.44 13.64
N PHE A 76 -3.93 -11.04 14.21
CA PHE A 76 -2.77 -10.31 14.71
C PHE A 76 -2.08 -9.48 13.61
N GLY A 77 -2.04 -10.00 12.38
CA GLY A 77 -1.50 -9.27 11.24
C GLY A 77 -2.24 -7.96 10.95
N GLN A 78 -3.57 -7.97 11.04
CA GLN A 78 -4.38 -6.75 10.87
C GLN A 78 -4.12 -5.76 12.01
N VAL A 79 -3.96 -6.23 13.26
CA VAL A 79 -3.61 -5.37 14.40
C VAL A 79 -2.27 -4.68 14.17
N LEU A 80 -1.24 -5.43 13.75
CA LEU A 80 0.06 -4.84 13.41
C LEU A 80 -0.03 -3.81 12.28
N ASN A 81 -0.82 -4.10 11.24
CA ASN A 81 -1.04 -3.17 10.14
C ASN A 81 -1.68 -1.85 10.62
N LEU A 82 -2.67 -1.91 11.52
CA LEU A 82 -3.28 -0.73 12.13
C LEU A 82 -2.27 0.09 12.94
N VAL A 83 -1.43 -0.57 13.75
CA VAL A 83 -0.37 0.10 14.52
C VAL A 83 0.62 0.80 13.58
N VAL A 84 1.07 0.13 12.53
CA VAL A 84 2.01 0.70 11.55
C VAL A 84 1.38 1.89 10.81
N LYS A 85 0.10 1.80 10.41
CA LYS A 85 -0.61 2.92 9.79
C LYS A 85 -0.70 4.12 10.72
N ALA A 86 -0.99 3.90 12.01
CA ALA A 86 -1.01 4.98 13.00
C ALA A 86 0.37 5.64 13.18
N LEU A 87 1.46 4.86 13.12
CA LEU A 87 2.82 5.39 13.17
C LEU A 87 3.18 6.19 11.91
N LEU A 88 2.78 5.74 10.73
CA LEU A 88 3.13 6.39 9.46
C LEU A 88 2.26 7.61 9.15
N PHE A 89 0.97 7.56 9.47
CA PHE A 89 0.00 8.58 9.07
C PHE A 89 -0.57 9.38 10.24
N GLY A 90 -0.18 9.06 11.47
CA GLY A 90 -0.66 9.70 12.69
C GLY A 90 -1.99 9.14 13.18
N TYR A 91 -2.53 9.77 14.23
CA TYR A 91 -3.83 9.43 14.82
C TYR A 91 -4.95 9.61 13.78
N LYS A 92 -5.83 8.61 13.63
CA LYS A 92 -6.91 8.52 12.62
C LYS A 92 -6.45 8.25 11.19
N ALA A 93 -5.63 7.21 11.00
CA ALA A 93 -5.23 6.77 9.66
C ALA A 93 -6.43 6.39 8.78
N GLU A 94 -7.49 5.84 9.37
CA GLU A 94 -8.72 5.43 8.68
C GLU A 94 -9.49 6.64 8.11
N ALA A 95 -9.53 7.76 8.84
CA ALA A 95 -10.17 8.98 8.36
C ALA A 95 -9.40 9.58 7.18
N PHE A 96 -8.07 9.54 7.25
CA PHE A 96 -7.20 9.94 6.14
C PHE A 96 -7.43 9.06 4.90
N GLU A 97 -7.50 7.74 5.08
CA GLU A 97 -7.77 6.81 4.00
C GLU A 97 -9.14 7.06 3.35
N ALA A 98 -10.19 7.24 4.15
CA ALA A 98 -11.52 7.57 3.65
C ALA A 98 -11.55 8.90 2.87
N GLU A 99 -10.76 9.90 3.29
CA GLU A 99 -10.64 11.19 2.58
C GLU A 99 -9.95 11.03 1.20
N ILE A 100 -8.97 10.12 1.10
CA ILE A 100 -8.28 9.80 -0.17
C ILE A 100 -9.18 8.98 -1.11
N ASP A 101 -9.95 8.04 -0.57
CA ASP A 101 -10.83 7.14 -1.33
C ASP A 101 -12.09 7.86 -1.84
N GLY A 102 -12.42 9.03 -1.30
CA GLY A 102 -13.50 9.89 -1.80
C GLY A 102 -13.37 10.21 -3.30
N GLU A 103 -14.39 9.83 -4.07
CA GLU A 103 -14.50 10.05 -5.54
C GLU A 103 -14.49 11.54 -5.94
N SER A 104 -14.84 12.43 -5.01
CA SER A 104 -14.94 13.89 -5.22
C SER A 104 -13.64 14.66 -5.05
N SER A 105 -12.54 14.01 -4.63
CA SER A 105 -11.27 14.71 -4.38
C SER A 105 -10.42 14.83 -5.65
N SER A 106 -10.20 16.07 -6.12
CA SER A 106 -9.36 16.35 -7.29
C SER A 106 -7.92 15.86 -7.09
N GLY A 107 -7.16 15.65 -8.17
CA GLY A 107 -5.76 15.21 -8.07
C GLY A 107 -4.88 16.14 -7.22
N ALA A 108 -5.16 17.44 -7.23
CA ALA A 108 -4.45 18.42 -6.39
C ALA A 108 -4.85 18.32 -4.91
N ALA A 109 -6.13 18.06 -4.61
CA ALA A 109 -6.59 17.82 -3.23
C ALA A 109 -5.99 16.54 -2.65
N LYS A 110 -5.99 15.43 -3.41
CA LYS A 110 -5.31 14.18 -2.99
C LYS A 110 -3.82 14.40 -2.76
N HIS A 111 -3.15 15.13 -3.65
CA HIS A 111 -1.74 15.47 -3.47
C HIS A 111 -1.49 16.24 -2.17
N GLU A 112 -2.33 17.23 -1.86
CA GLU A 112 -2.23 18.04 -0.64
C GLU A 112 -2.40 17.19 0.63
N ILE A 113 -3.40 16.31 0.64
CA ILE A 113 -3.67 15.41 1.77
C ILE A 113 -2.46 14.49 2.00
N TRP A 114 -1.87 13.93 0.94
CA TRP A 114 -0.63 13.17 1.04
C TRP A 114 0.55 14.01 1.50
N ARG A 115 0.76 15.21 0.95
CA ARG A 115 1.90 16.08 1.33
C ARG A 115 1.93 16.35 2.85
N LYS A 116 0.76 16.52 3.46
CA LYS A 116 0.61 16.73 4.93
C LYS A 116 1.02 15.53 5.79
N LYS A 117 1.23 14.34 5.20
CA LYS A 117 1.80 13.17 5.89
C LYS A 117 3.33 13.19 5.96
N GLY A 118 3.97 14.31 5.63
CA GLY A 118 5.41 14.49 5.77
C GLY A 118 6.20 13.66 4.76
N LEU A 119 7.33 13.10 5.20
CA LEU A 119 8.27 12.35 4.35
C LEU A 119 7.58 11.27 3.50
N ILE A 120 6.73 10.46 4.13
CA ILE A 120 6.09 9.33 3.45
C ILE A 120 5.11 9.80 2.37
N GLY A 121 4.41 10.89 2.62
CA GLY A 121 3.45 11.44 1.68
C GLY A 121 4.07 12.22 0.53
N LYS A 122 5.18 12.93 0.80
CA LYS A 122 6.03 13.52 -0.26
C LYS A 122 6.58 12.42 -1.18
N LEU A 123 7.08 11.31 -0.60
CA LEU A 123 7.54 10.16 -1.37
C LEU A 123 6.40 9.52 -2.18
N HIS A 124 5.22 9.32 -1.59
CA HIS A 124 4.03 8.83 -2.29
C HIS A 124 3.75 9.68 -3.55
N ASN A 125 3.64 11.00 -3.38
CA ASN A 125 3.34 11.91 -4.48
C ASN A 125 4.39 11.85 -5.60
N LEU A 126 5.68 11.81 -5.24
CA LEU A 126 6.78 11.70 -6.20
C LEU A 126 6.72 10.37 -6.98
N VAL A 127 6.53 9.26 -6.27
CA VAL A 127 6.43 7.90 -6.86
C VAL A 127 5.26 7.81 -7.83
N HIS A 128 4.08 8.32 -7.45
CA HIS A 128 2.91 8.31 -8.32
C HIS A 128 3.07 9.22 -9.53
N TRP A 129 3.75 10.37 -9.38
CA TRP A 129 4.04 11.25 -10.50
C TRP A 129 4.99 10.60 -11.52
N ILE A 130 6.08 9.98 -11.06
CA ILE A 130 7.03 9.26 -11.93
C ILE A 130 6.34 8.08 -12.62
N HIS A 131 5.63 7.24 -11.86
CA HIS A 131 4.96 6.05 -12.39
C HIS A 131 3.90 6.38 -13.45
N ARG A 132 3.29 7.58 -13.42
CA ARG A 132 2.29 8.00 -14.43
C ARG A 132 2.92 8.54 -15.71
N SER A 133 4.25 8.61 -15.81
CA SER A 133 4.95 9.14 -16.97
C SER A 133 6.05 8.18 -17.45
N ASP A 134 5.85 7.59 -18.62
CA ASP A 134 6.87 6.78 -19.27
C ASP A 134 8.16 7.58 -19.47
N LYS A 135 8.05 8.86 -19.85
CA LYS A 135 9.20 9.76 -20.01
C LYS A 135 10.03 9.86 -18.73
N LEU A 136 9.39 10.05 -17.56
CA LEU A 136 10.10 10.13 -16.28
C LEU A 136 10.66 8.78 -15.87
N THR A 137 9.92 7.69 -16.12
CA THR A 137 10.37 6.33 -15.85
C THR A 137 11.64 5.99 -16.64
N TYR A 138 11.66 6.26 -17.96
CA TYR A 138 12.84 6.04 -18.79
C TYR A 138 14.01 6.96 -18.39
N ARG A 139 13.75 8.22 -18.03
CA ARG A 139 14.80 9.11 -17.52
C ARG A 139 15.42 8.58 -16.22
N LEU A 140 14.60 8.09 -15.29
CA LEU A 140 15.08 7.48 -14.05
C LEU A 140 15.93 6.23 -14.30
N ARG A 141 15.55 5.41 -15.30
CA ARG A 141 16.36 4.26 -15.72
C ARG A 141 17.69 4.70 -16.32
N ALA A 142 17.70 5.72 -17.17
CA ALA A 142 18.92 6.24 -17.79
C ALA A 142 19.92 6.76 -16.75
N LEU A 143 19.45 7.47 -15.71
CA LEU A 143 20.32 7.92 -14.60
C LEU A 143 21.00 6.75 -13.87
N GLN A 144 20.25 5.68 -13.63
CA GLN A 144 20.78 4.45 -13.04
C GLN A 144 21.80 3.78 -13.96
N GLU A 145 21.47 3.63 -15.24
CA GLU A 145 22.35 3.02 -16.24
C GLU A 145 23.67 3.78 -16.39
N GLU A 146 23.61 5.11 -16.46
CA GLU A 146 24.78 5.98 -16.49
C GLU A 146 25.68 5.72 -15.27
N PHE A 147 25.11 5.72 -14.07
CA PHE A 147 25.86 5.43 -12.85
C PHE A 147 26.44 4.00 -12.83
N PHE A 148 25.67 3.00 -13.29
CA PHE A 148 26.16 1.62 -13.34
C PHE A 148 27.33 1.47 -14.29
N GLN A 149 27.27 2.05 -15.50
CA GLN A 149 28.32 1.96 -16.50
C GLN A 149 29.65 2.55 -16.01
N HIS A 150 29.60 3.64 -15.26
CA HIS A 150 30.78 4.32 -14.72
C HIS A 150 31.30 3.72 -13.40
N SER A 151 30.69 2.65 -12.88
CA SER A 151 31.15 2.03 -11.64
C SER A 151 32.37 1.14 -11.84
N ASP A 152 33.39 1.28 -10.99
CA ASP A 152 34.54 0.38 -10.95
C ASP A 152 34.19 -1.05 -10.51
N ASN A 153 33.05 -1.22 -9.82
CA ASN A 153 32.62 -2.52 -9.32
C ASN A 153 31.88 -3.33 -10.41
N PRO A 154 32.40 -4.49 -10.85
CA PRO A 154 31.75 -5.30 -11.88
C PRO A 154 30.33 -5.75 -11.51
N LYS A 155 30.05 -5.98 -10.21
CA LYS A 155 28.72 -6.34 -9.73
C LYS A 155 27.72 -5.20 -9.85
N ILE A 156 28.17 -3.95 -9.78
CA ILE A 156 27.32 -2.77 -9.97
C ILE A 156 27.09 -2.54 -11.46
N ARG A 157 28.13 -2.66 -12.30
CA ARG A 157 28.01 -2.57 -13.77
C ARG A 157 26.99 -3.57 -14.35
N ALA A 158 26.89 -4.76 -13.76
CA ALA A 158 25.96 -5.80 -14.20
C ALA A 158 24.51 -5.61 -13.71
N ARG A 159 24.22 -4.59 -12.89
CA ARG A 159 22.85 -4.35 -12.39
C ARG A 159 21.96 -3.84 -13.51
N LYS A 160 20.67 -4.13 -13.38
CA LYS A 160 19.61 -3.56 -14.22
C LYS A 160 18.93 -2.42 -13.47
N PRO A 161 18.52 -1.35 -14.17
CA PRO A 161 17.77 -0.27 -13.54
C PRO A 161 16.43 -0.81 -13.02
N VAL A 162 15.94 -0.20 -11.95
CA VAL A 162 14.66 -0.55 -11.33
C VAL A 162 13.74 0.66 -11.29
N ASP A 163 12.44 0.39 -11.39
CA ASP A 163 11.42 1.46 -11.38
C ASP A 163 11.04 1.86 -9.95
N VAL A 164 10.24 2.91 -9.81
CA VAL A 164 9.56 3.17 -8.54
C VAL A 164 8.52 2.09 -8.23
N VAL A 165 8.22 1.87 -6.95
CA VAL A 165 7.18 0.92 -6.51
C VAL A 165 6.08 1.71 -5.81
N ARG A 166 4.85 1.63 -6.33
CA ARG A 166 3.68 2.26 -5.71
C ARG A 166 3.25 1.51 -4.46
N ASP A 167 2.84 2.26 -3.46
CA ASP A 167 2.06 1.76 -2.35
C ASP A 167 0.61 1.44 -2.78
N ASN A 168 -0.06 0.61 -1.99
CA ASN A 168 -1.43 0.17 -2.18
C ASN A 168 -2.05 -0.18 -0.82
N GLN A 169 -3.15 0.47 -0.49
CA GLN A 169 -3.88 0.32 0.76
C GLN A 169 -4.30 -1.13 1.08
N THR A 170 -4.64 -1.93 0.06
CA THR A 170 -5.07 -3.33 0.22
C THR A 170 -3.91 -4.28 0.53
N ARG A 171 -2.66 -3.88 0.24
CA ARG A 171 -1.46 -4.69 0.46
C ARG A 171 -0.65 -4.09 1.60
N TRP A 172 -0.75 -4.69 2.80
CA TRP A 172 -0.20 -4.12 4.05
C TRP A 172 1.30 -3.75 3.99
N LEU A 173 2.11 -4.49 3.22
CA LEU A 173 3.55 -4.24 3.11
C LEU A 173 3.94 -3.26 1.98
N SER A 174 2.99 -2.76 1.21
CA SER A 174 3.26 -1.96 0.01
C SER A 174 3.99 -0.65 0.33
N THR A 175 3.62 0.05 1.42
CA THR A 175 4.29 1.27 1.86
C THR A 175 5.74 0.99 2.26
N LEU A 176 6.02 -0.15 2.91
CA LEU A 176 7.39 -0.58 3.21
C LEU A 176 8.22 -0.81 1.95
N TYR A 177 7.63 -1.44 0.92
CA TYR A 177 8.31 -1.66 -0.36
C TYR A 177 8.55 -0.37 -1.12
N MET A 178 7.62 0.59 -1.08
CA MET A 178 7.81 1.93 -1.62
C MET A 178 8.96 2.64 -0.90
N MET A 179 9.01 2.60 0.44
CA MET A 179 10.11 3.21 1.22
C MET A 179 11.46 2.58 0.89
N ARG A 180 11.55 1.25 0.88
CA ARG A 180 12.80 0.55 0.53
C ARG A 180 13.26 0.87 -0.89
N ARG A 181 12.32 0.96 -1.84
CA ARG A 181 12.61 1.34 -3.22
C ARG A 181 13.04 2.80 -3.32
N GLY A 182 12.38 3.71 -2.61
CA GLY A 182 12.74 5.12 -2.54
C GLY A 182 14.15 5.32 -1.98
N LEU A 183 14.51 4.62 -0.90
CA LEU A 183 15.86 4.66 -0.34
C LEU A 183 16.92 4.11 -1.30
N LEU A 184 16.63 3.01 -1.99
CA LEU A 184 17.52 2.45 -3.01
C LEU A 184 17.73 3.43 -4.17
N LEU A 185 16.67 4.12 -4.58
CA LEU A 185 16.67 5.05 -5.72
C LEU A 185 17.03 6.48 -5.34
N ARG A 186 17.26 6.78 -4.05
CA ARG A 186 17.45 8.14 -3.53
C ARG A 186 18.36 9.03 -4.39
N PRO A 187 19.62 8.66 -4.70
CA PRO A 187 20.49 9.53 -5.50
C PRO A 187 19.92 9.81 -6.90
N PHE A 188 19.26 8.84 -7.52
CA PHE A 188 18.67 9.00 -8.85
C PHE A 188 17.35 9.79 -8.82
N LEU A 189 16.60 9.72 -7.71
CA LEU A 189 15.40 10.52 -7.51
C LEU A 189 15.76 11.99 -7.29
N GLU A 190 16.80 12.26 -6.49
CA GLU A 190 17.34 13.61 -6.27
C GLU A 190 17.81 14.22 -7.60
N ASP A 191 18.65 13.49 -8.37
CA ASP A 191 19.10 13.91 -9.71
C ASP A 191 17.93 14.15 -10.69
N LEU A 192 16.93 13.27 -10.68
CA LEU A 192 15.77 13.40 -11.57
C LEU A 192 14.98 14.66 -11.23
N VAL A 193 14.71 14.90 -9.95
CA VAL A 193 13.98 16.08 -9.47
C VAL A 193 14.73 17.34 -9.83
N GLU A 194 16.04 17.40 -9.59
CA GLU A 194 16.87 18.55 -9.95
C GLU A 194 16.85 18.82 -11.46
N LYS A 195 17.17 17.81 -12.28
CA LYS A 195 17.23 17.93 -13.75
C LYS A 195 15.89 18.37 -14.33
N VAL A 196 14.77 17.81 -13.85
CA VAL A 196 13.44 18.17 -14.35
C VAL A 196 13.05 19.59 -13.90
N THR A 197 13.38 19.99 -12.68
CA THR A 197 13.13 21.36 -12.19
C THR A 197 13.91 22.39 -13.02
N LEU A 198 15.20 22.14 -13.28
CA LEU A 198 16.04 23.02 -14.12
C LEU A 198 15.52 23.14 -15.56
N GLU A 199 15.09 22.03 -16.16
CA GLU A 199 14.45 22.02 -17.47
C GLU A 199 13.18 22.87 -17.48
N PHE A 200 12.31 22.69 -16.47
CA PHE A 200 11.07 23.45 -16.34
C PHE A 200 11.33 24.95 -16.19
N ASP A 201 12.27 25.34 -15.34
CA ASP A 201 12.62 26.74 -15.13
C ASP A 201 13.20 27.39 -16.39
N LYS A 202 13.98 26.63 -17.17
CA LYS A 202 14.47 27.07 -18.49
C LYS A 202 13.33 27.28 -19.47
N GLU A 203 12.36 26.37 -19.52
CA GLU A 203 11.16 26.51 -20.35
C GLU A 203 10.33 27.74 -19.94
N CYS A 204 10.23 28.03 -18.64
CA CYS A 204 9.59 29.25 -18.14
C CYS A 204 10.32 30.52 -18.55
N ARG A 205 11.65 30.58 -18.39
CA ARG A 205 12.46 31.75 -18.81
C ARG A 205 12.33 32.04 -20.31
N ASN A 206 12.16 31.00 -21.11
CA ASN A 206 12.01 31.11 -22.57
C ASN A 206 10.55 31.33 -23.02
N GLY A 207 9.61 31.45 -22.09
CA GLY A 207 8.18 31.68 -22.38
C GLY A 207 7.42 30.44 -22.88
N ALA A 208 8.04 29.27 -22.93
CA ALA A 208 7.42 28.02 -23.41
C ALA A 208 6.44 27.40 -22.39
N ARG A 209 6.59 27.72 -21.10
CA ARG A 209 5.70 27.26 -20.03
C ARG A 209 5.40 28.36 -19.02
N ARG A 210 4.23 28.26 -18.39
CA ARG A 210 3.84 29.11 -17.26
C ARG A 210 4.26 28.48 -15.93
N ARG A 211 4.62 29.31 -14.95
CA ARG A 211 5.12 28.86 -13.66
C ARG A 211 4.09 28.08 -12.84
N GLU A 212 2.80 28.38 -13.01
CA GLU A 212 1.70 27.65 -12.37
C GLU A 212 1.61 26.19 -12.82
N GLY A 213 2.16 25.87 -14.00
CA GLY A 213 2.21 24.52 -14.55
C GLY A 213 3.25 23.61 -13.90
N MET A 214 3.98 24.08 -12.89
CA MET A 214 4.97 23.27 -12.19
C MET A 214 4.29 22.09 -11.49
N PRO A 215 4.76 20.84 -11.71
CA PRO A 215 4.25 19.67 -11.02
C PRO A 215 4.28 19.87 -9.50
N LEU A 216 3.19 19.49 -8.83
CA LEU A 216 3.00 19.76 -7.39
C LEU A 216 4.13 19.18 -6.52
N CYS A 217 4.68 18.02 -6.91
CA CYS A 217 5.75 17.34 -6.19
C CYS A 217 7.13 18.00 -6.37
N LEU A 218 7.30 18.93 -7.33
CA LEU A 218 8.54 19.68 -7.56
C LEU A 218 8.52 21.06 -6.88
N ARG A 219 7.39 21.47 -6.33
CA ARG A 219 7.29 22.75 -5.61
C ARG A 219 8.05 22.67 -4.28
N GLU A 220 8.57 23.79 -3.83
CA GLU A 220 9.43 23.90 -2.64
C GLU A 220 8.80 23.24 -1.40
N GLU A 221 7.50 23.43 -1.18
CA GLU A 221 6.77 22.84 -0.06
C GLU A 221 6.65 21.29 -0.10
N SER A 222 6.91 20.70 -1.27
CA SER A 222 6.87 19.25 -1.50
C SER A 222 8.26 18.61 -1.49
N LEU A 223 9.34 19.41 -1.48
CA LEU A 223 10.71 18.93 -1.41
C LEU A 223 11.11 18.66 0.05
N LEU A 224 12.10 17.80 0.25
CA LEU A 224 12.66 17.54 1.58
C LEU A 224 13.63 18.65 1.95
N GLY A 225 13.43 19.29 3.09
CA GLY A 225 14.36 20.28 3.64
C GLY A 225 15.35 19.67 4.64
N GLU A 226 16.34 20.44 5.10
CA GLU A 226 17.29 20.00 6.12
C GLU A 226 16.65 19.72 7.51
N LYS A 227 15.40 20.14 7.71
CA LYS A 227 14.64 19.98 8.95
C LYS A 227 13.67 18.79 8.93
N ASP A 228 13.57 18.10 7.80
CA ASP A 228 12.66 16.96 7.58
C ASP A 228 13.33 15.61 7.88
#